data_AF-A0A7V6GMM6-F1
#
_entry.id   AF-A0A7V6GMM6-F1
#
_cell.length_a   1.000
_cell.length_b   1.000
_cell.length_c   1.000
_cell.angle_alpha   90.00
_cell.angle_beta   90.00
_cell.angle_gamma   90.00
#
_symmetry.space_group_name_H-M   'P 1'
#
loop_
_entity.id
_entity.type
_entity.pdbx_description
1 polymer ?
#
loop_
_entity_poly.entity_id
_entity_poly.type
_entity_poly.pdbx_seq_one_letter_code
_entity_poly.pdbx_strand_id
1 'polypeptide(L)'
;MELNLLFKVAIVLIVGFIGGQVARKLKLPNVSGYLLFGLLLGPSLGLIIPEWTGLITGKDQITLQFISEIALAFIAFSIGSEFNIKSVKKMGKEVNV
;
A
#
# COMPACT_ATOMS: atom_id res chain seq x y z
N MET A 1 20.50 -15.00 11.34
CA MET A 1 19.35 -15.91 11.13
C MET A 1 18.39 -15.18 10.21
N GLU A 2 18.23 -15.62 8.96
CA GLU A 2 17.32 -14.93 8.05
C GLU A 2 15.87 -15.23 8.46
N LEU A 3 15.06 -14.18 8.61
CA LEU A 3 13.63 -14.34 8.86
C LEU A 3 12.97 -14.91 7.61
N ASN A 4 12.18 -15.98 7.79
CA ASN A 4 11.40 -16.56 6.72
C ASN A 4 10.43 -15.51 6.13
N LEU A 5 10.27 -15.50 4.81
CA LEU A 5 9.38 -14.58 4.09
C LEU A 5 7.95 -14.60 4.64
N LEU A 6 7.39 -15.77 4.99
CA LEU A 6 6.05 -15.87 5.56
C LEU A 6 5.95 -15.12 6.89
N PHE A 7 7.00 -15.20 7.72
CA PHE A 7 7.04 -14.49 8.99
C PHE A 7 7.16 -12.97 8.78
N LYS A 8 7.96 -12.54 7.80
CA LYS A 8 8.02 -11.13 7.39
C LYS A 8 6.64 -10.61 6.94
N VAL A 9 5.90 -11.39 6.14
CA VAL A 9 4.54 -11.03 5.71
C VAL A 9 3.58 -10.93 6.90
N ALA A 10 3.66 -11.84 7.86
CA ALA A 10 2.85 -11.74 9.09
C ALA A 10 3.12 -10.43 9.84
N ILE A 11 4.39 -10.02 9.96
CA ILE A 11 4.76 -8.73 10.55
C ILE A 11 4.18 -7.57 9.74
N VAL A 12 4.29 -7.60 8.40
CA VAL A 12 3.75 -6.55 7.52
C VAL A 12 2.24 -6.40 7.71
N LEU A 13 1.50 -7.49 7.83
CA LEU A 13 0.05 -7.45 8.06
C LEU A 13 -0.30 -6.83 9.43
N ILE A 14 0.41 -7.23 10.49
CA ILE A 14 0.20 -6.70 11.84
C ILE A 14 0.53 -5.20 11.87
N VAL A 15 1.70 -4.82 11.34
CA VAL A 15 2.16 -3.45 11.32
C VAL A 15 1.27 -2.58 10.42
N GLY A 16 0.83 -3.09 9.28
CA GLY A 16 -0.15 -2.43 8.42
C GLY A 16 -1.46 -2.16 9.15
N PHE A 17 -2.00 -3.17 9.84
CA PHE A 17 -3.21 -3.00 10.66
C PHE A 17 -3.03 -1.93 11.73
N ILE A 18 -1.93 -1.97 12.49
CA ILE A 18 -1.60 -0.97 13.51
C ILE A 18 -1.47 0.42 12.85
N GLY A 19 -0.76 0.53 11.74
CA GLY A 19 -0.57 1.77 11.00
C GLY A 19 -1.88 2.40 10.54
N GLY A 20 -2.81 1.59 10.01
CA GLY A 20 -4.16 2.05 9.66
C GLY A 20 -4.94 2.57 10.86
N GLN A 21 -4.89 1.84 11.99
CA GLN A 21 -5.54 2.27 13.23
C GLN A 21 -4.95 3.57 13.79
N VAL A 22 -3.63 3.74 13.71
CA VAL A 22 -2.93 4.98 14.10
C VAL A 22 -3.35 6.13 13.18
N ALA A 23 -3.35 5.94 11.87
CA ALA A 23 -3.79 6.95 10.91
C ALA A 23 -5.23 7.40 11.19
N ARG A 24 -6.13 6.46 11.47
CA ARG A 24 -7.53 6.75 11.84
C ARG A 24 -7.63 7.61 13.09
N LYS A 25 -6.82 7.33 14.13
CA LYS A 25 -6.77 8.17 15.36
C LYS A 25 -6.29 9.59 15.07
N LEU A 26 -5.40 9.75 14.10
CA LEU A 26 -4.91 11.05 13.63
C LEU A 26 -5.84 11.74 12.63
N LYS A 27 -7.05 11.20 12.38
CA LYS A 27 -8.02 11.67 11.38
C LYS A 27 -7.49 11.64 9.93
N LEU A 28 -6.56 10.73 9.65
CA LEU A 28 -6.04 10.47 8.31
C LEU A 28 -6.70 9.23 7.69
N PRO A 29 -6.72 9.11 6.36
CA PRO A 29 -7.09 7.87 5.69
C PRO A 29 -6.20 6.70 6.14
N ASN A 30 -6.76 5.50 6.26
CA ASN A 30 -6.00 4.31 6.67
C ASN A 30 -4.80 4.04 5.74
N VAL A 31 -4.95 4.31 4.44
CA VAL A 31 -3.88 4.14 3.43
C VAL A 31 -2.63 4.94 3.77
N SER A 32 -2.78 6.15 4.35
CA SER A 32 -1.64 6.94 4.81
C SER A 32 -0.83 6.23 5.90
N GLY A 33 -1.51 5.50 6.79
CA GLY A 33 -0.88 4.68 7.83
C GLY A 33 -0.11 3.50 7.26
N TYR A 34 -0.69 2.80 6.28
CA TYR A 34 -0.03 1.68 5.59
C TYR A 34 1.25 2.13 4.89
N LEU A 35 1.20 3.28 4.22
CA LEU A 35 2.37 3.84 3.51
C LEU A 35 3.47 4.25 4.48
N LEU A 36 3.12 4.99 5.54
CA LEU A 36 4.11 5.46 6.51
C LEU A 36 4.79 4.30 7.23
N PHE A 37 4.03 3.36 7.77
CA PHE A 37 4.61 2.21 8.46
C PHE A 37 5.29 1.23 7.50
N GLY A 38 4.81 1.11 6.26
CA GLY A 38 5.50 0.38 5.21
C GLY A 38 6.88 0.98 4.88
N LEU A 39 6.99 2.30 4.85
CA LEU A 39 8.27 3.01 4.68
C LEU A 39 9.23 2.72 5.84
N LEU A 40 8.70 2.67 7.07
CA LEU A 40 9.48 2.31 8.27
C LEU A 40 9.98 0.85 8.24
N LEU A 41 9.17 -0.07 7.70
CA LEU A 41 9.55 -1.48 7.58
C LEU A 41 10.48 -1.77 6.39
N GLY A 42 10.43 -0.95 5.35
CA GLY A 42 11.21 -1.10 4.13
C GLY A 42 12.64 -0.55 4.25
N PRO A 43 13.42 -0.64 3.17
CA PRO A 43 14.82 -0.20 3.16
C PRO A 43 14.96 1.33 3.13
N SER A 44 13.87 2.08 2.92
CA SER A 44 13.89 3.53 2.72
C SER A 44 14.41 4.33 3.92
N LEU A 45 14.27 3.79 5.14
CA LEU A 45 14.94 4.37 6.32
C LEU A 45 16.47 4.32 6.23
N GLY A 46 17.02 3.48 5.35
CA GLY A 46 18.44 3.41 5.02
C GLY A 46 19.01 4.72 4.47
N LEU A 47 18.15 5.61 3.95
CA LEU A 47 18.54 6.96 3.53
C LEU A 47 18.93 7.85 4.72
N ILE A 48 18.42 7.55 5.92
CA ILE A 48 18.66 8.30 7.15
C ILE A 48 19.61 7.52 8.08
N ILE A 49 19.52 6.19 8.08
CA ILE A 49 20.28 5.28 8.95
C ILE A 49 21.16 4.36 8.08
N PRO A 50 22.47 4.60 7.97
CA PRO A 50 23.36 3.93 7.00
C PRO A 50 23.42 2.39 7.07
N GLU A 51 23.02 1.78 8.19
CA GLU A 51 23.02 0.31 8.37
C GLU A 51 21.63 -0.32 8.28
N TRP A 52 20.58 0.47 8.01
CA TRP A 52 19.22 -0.04 7.91
C TRP A 52 18.92 -0.58 6.51
N THR A 53 18.74 -1.89 6.41
CA THR A 53 18.38 -2.59 5.16
C THR A 53 16.88 -2.91 5.04
N GLY A 54 16.09 -2.58 6.06
CA GLY A 54 14.66 -2.92 6.13
C GLY A 54 14.40 -4.34 6.62
N LEU A 55 13.27 -4.50 7.30
CA LEU A 55 12.73 -5.83 7.60
C LEU A 55 12.22 -6.51 6.31
N ILE A 56 11.69 -5.69 5.40
CA ILE A 56 11.38 -6.06 4.02
C ILE A 56 12.48 -5.51 3.13
N THR A 57 13.27 -6.41 2.56
CA THR A 57 14.38 -6.05 1.67
C THR A 57 13.90 -5.83 0.24
N GLY A 58 14.74 -5.24 -0.61
CA GLY A 58 14.43 -5.10 -2.04
C GLY A 58 14.16 -6.44 -2.75
N LYS A 59 14.80 -7.55 -2.31
CA LYS A 59 14.52 -8.89 -2.84
C LYS A 59 13.12 -9.37 -2.45
N ASP A 60 12.75 -9.20 -1.18
CA ASP A 60 11.40 -9.54 -0.69
C ASP A 60 10.34 -8.72 -1.45
N GLN A 61 10.62 -7.46 -1.74
CA GLN A 61 9.71 -6.58 -2.47
C GLN A 61 9.47 -7.04 -3.92
N ILE A 62 10.50 -7.51 -4.62
CA ILE A 62 10.35 -8.12 -5.96
C ILE A 62 9.50 -9.39 -5.86
N THR A 63 9.75 -10.25 -4.87
CA THR A 63 8.95 -11.48 -4.68
C THR A 63 7.49 -11.19 -4.35
N LEU A 64 7.21 -10.12 -3.61
CA LEU A 64 5.86 -9.73 -3.19
C LEU A 64 5.16 -8.75 -4.16
N GLN A 65 5.83 -8.33 -5.24
CA GLN A 65 5.31 -7.33 -6.18
C GLN A 65 3.93 -7.70 -6.75
N PHE A 66 3.72 -8.99 -7.05
CA PHE A 66 2.45 -9.49 -7.59
C PHE A 66 1.25 -9.20 -6.68
N ILE A 67 1.45 -9.12 -5.35
CA ILE A 67 0.38 -8.80 -4.40
C ILE A 67 -0.10 -7.36 -4.63
N SER A 68 0.84 -6.43 -4.81
CA SER A 68 0.52 -5.03 -5.08
C SER A 68 -0.19 -4.86 -6.43
N GLU A 69 0.25 -5.59 -7.45
CA GLU A 69 -0.38 -5.56 -8.78
C GLU A 69 -1.83 -6.08 -8.73
N ILE A 70 -2.06 -7.20 -8.04
CA ILE A 70 -3.40 -7.75 -7.83
C ILE A 70 -4.26 -6.79 -7.01
N ALA A 71 -3.71 -6.19 -5.95
CA ALA A 71 -4.44 -5.22 -5.13
C ALA A 71 -4.84 -3.98 -5.93
N LEU A 72 -3.93 -3.41 -6.74
CA LEU A 72 -4.24 -2.28 -7.62
C LEU A 72 -5.27 -2.65 -8.67
N ALA A 73 -5.20 -3.85 -9.26
CA ALA A 73 -6.19 -4.33 -10.20
C ALA A 73 -7.58 -4.42 -9.57
N PHE A 74 -7.70 -4.94 -8.35
CA PHE A 74 -8.97 -4.95 -7.62
C PHE A 74 -9.47 -3.55 -7.27
N ILE A 75 -8.60 -2.63 -6.86
CA ILE A 75 -8.97 -1.23 -6.61
C ILE A 75 -9.50 -0.59 -7.89
N ALA A 76 -8.78 -0.71 -8.99
CA ALA A 76 -9.18 -0.14 -10.29
C ALA A 76 -10.47 -0.77 -10.79
N PHE A 77 -10.63 -2.08 -10.67
CA PHE A 77 -11.85 -2.78 -11.05
C PHE A 77 -13.04 -2.36 -10.18
N SER A 78 -12.86 -2.27 -8.86
CA SER A 78 -13.92 -1.87 -7.92
C SER A 78 -14.37 -0.42 -8.15
N ILE A 79 -13.43 0.50 -8.40
CA ILE A 79 -13.76 1.87 -8.78
C ILE A 79 -14.48 1.86 -10.14
N GLY A 80 -13.96 1.07 -11.08
CA GLY A 80 -14.52 0.85 -12.42
C GLY A 80 -15.97 0.38 -12.40
N SER A 81 -16.30 -0.58 -11.54
CA SER A 81 -17.64 -1.17 -11.44
C SER A 81 -18.69 -0.22 -10.85
N GLU A 82 -18.26 0.81 -10.10
CA GLU A 82 -19.16 1.81 -9.52
C GLU A 82 -19.63 2.82 -10.58
N PHE A 83 -18.96 2.89 -11.75
CA PHE A 83 -19.32 3.82 -12.81
C PHE A 83 -20.53 3.37 -13.62
N ASN A 84 -21.63 4.11 -13.50
CA ASN A 84 -22.74 4.00 -14.43
C ASN A 84 -22.39 4.66 -15.77
N ILE A 85 -22.40 3.89 -16.86
CA ILE A 85 -22.13 4.34 -18.23
C ILE A 85 -22.93 5.61 -18.61
N LYS A 86 -24.19 5.72 -18.16
CA LYS A 86 -25.01 6.93 -18.40
C LYS A 86 -24.46 8.15 -17.67
N SER A 87 -24.04 7.99 -16.42
CA SER A 87 -23.44 9.07 -15.62
C SER A 87 -22.08 9.49 -16.17
N VAL A 88 -21.24 8.53 -16.58
CA VAL A 88 -19.94 8.81 -17.22
C VAL A 88 -20.13 9.59 -18.52
N LYS A 89 -21.10 9.20 -19.37
CA LYS A 89 -21.40 9.90 -20.62
C LYS A 89 -21.92 11.34 -20.40
N LYS A 90 -22.62 11.60 -19.29
CA LYS A 90 -23.07 12.94 -18.90
C LYS A 90 -21.92 13.79 -18.37
N MET A 91 -21.14 13.27 -17.41
CA MET A 91 -19.96 13.96 -16.87
C MET A 91 -18.91 14.23 -17.96
N GLY A 92 -18.70 13.30 -18.89
CA GLY A 92 -17.76 13.51 -20.00
C GLY A 92 -18.12 14.66 -20.95
N LYS A 93 -19.38 15.13 -20.96
CA LYS A 93 -19.76 16.35 -21.69
C LYS A 93 -19.54 17.63 -20.87
N GLU A 94 -19.57 17.53 -19.55
CA GLU A 94 -19.33 18.64 -18.62
C GLU A 94 -17.83 18.84 -18.36
N VAL A 95 -17.05 17.76 -18.34
CA VAL A 95 -15.59 17.76 -18.27
C VAL A 95 -15.03 17.87 -19.70
N ASN A 96 -15.31 18.98 -20.37
CA ASN A 96 -14.46 19.43 -21.48
C ASN A 96 -13.34 20.27 -20.85
N VAL A 97 -12.14 19.70 -20.75
CA VAL A 97 -10.90 20.44 -20.50
C VAL A 97 -10.40 21.02 -21.83
#